data_AF-A0A2M6GLF8-F1
#
_entry.id   AF-A0A2M6GLF8-F1
#
_cell.length_a   1.000
_cell.length_b   1.000
_cell.length_c   1.000
_cell.angle_alpha   90.00
_cell.angle_beta   90.00
_cell.angle_gamma   90.00
#
_symmetry.space_group_name_H-M   'P 1'
#
loop_
_entity.id
_entity.type
_entity.pdbx_description
1 polymer ?
#
loop_
_entity_poly.entity_id
_entity_poly.type
_entity_poly.pdbx_seq_one_letter_code
_entity_poly.pdbx_strand_id
1 'polypeptide(L)'
;MKKQIILLGLSLYLGSTALVGCKEKANTAANETTTSTAPVANKEENPTPAPENVTTADTTSQLVAAAEKPATASKGQKFGYINSADLLKIMPEAKKADASLNAYVRGLENQFGSLQRDYQKQIADYQAQEKTMVDAVRQTKIKTITDLEQKMQQSQVSAQQQIAQKRESLFKPILDKAERAIKAVGKENSYDYIFDTSSGSFIYADEGHNVMPLVKAKLNIK
;
A
#
# COMPACT_ATOMS: atom_id res chain seq x y z
N MET A 1 40.61 17.64 20.29
CA MET A 1 39.29 18.06 19.79
C MET A 1 38.41 16.80 19.70
N LYS A 2 37.22 16.77 20.30
CA LYS A 2 36.29 15.62 20.23
C LYS A 2 34.86 16.16 20.04
N LYS A 3 34.10 15.60 19.08
CA LYS A 3 32.65 15.80 18.94
C LYS A 3 31.95 14.51 19.34
N GLN A 4 31.05 14.60 20.31
CA GLN A 4 30.18 13.58 20.89
C GLN A 4 29.08 14.36 21.64
N ILE A 5 27.90 13.76 21.85
CA ILE A 5 26.69 14.44 22.37
C ILE A 5 26.12 15.43 21.32
N ILE A 6 24.83 15.49 20.99
CA ILE A 6 23.63 14.89 21.60
C ILE A 6 23.06 13.77 20.71
N LEU A 7 22.69 12.65 21.33
CA LEU A 7 21.87 11.60 20.69
C LEU A 7 20.76 11.22 21.68
N LEU A 8 19.64 11.96 21.63
CA LEU A 8 18.48 11.77 22.52
C LEU A 8 17.52 10.76 21.90
N GLY A 9 17.84 9.48 22.08
CA GLY A 9 16.95 8.39 21.68
C GLY A 9 15.71 8.31 22.57
N LEU A 10 14.53 8.20 21.97
CA LEU A 10 13.26 7.99 22.66
C LEU A 10 13.16 6.55 23.16
N SER A 11 13.88 6.22 24.23
CA SER A 11 13.77 4.91 24.88
C SER A 11 12.55 4.87 25.80
N LEU A 12 11.43 4.31 25.30
CA LEU A 12 10.39 3.78 26.19
C LEU A 12 11.01 2.67 27.04
N TYR A 13 11.14 2.92 28.35
CA TYR A 13 11.47 1.88 29.32
C TYR A 13 10.26 1.68 30.23
N LEU A 14 9.65 0.49 30.18
CA LEU A 14 8.50 0.17 31.03
C LEU A 14 9.00 -0.04 32.46
N GLY A 15 8.77 0.97 33.32
CA GLY A 15 9.03 0.89 34.75
C GLY A 15 8.05 -0.06 35.44
N SER A 16 8.41 -1.33 35.56
CA SER A 16 7.64 -2.30 36.35
C SER A 16 7.96 -2.15 37.83
N THR A 17 7.03 -1.58 38.60
CA THR A 17 7.09 -1.50 40.06
C THR A 17 5.86 -2.16 40.67
N ALA A 18 6.05 -3.30 41.33
CA ALA A 18 5.00 -4.01 42.05
C ALA A 18 4.93 -3.59 43.53
N LEU A 19 3.82 -3.94 44.18
CA LEU A 19 3.65 -4.05 45.65
C LEU A 19 3.86 -2.78 46.50
N VAL A 20 2.76 -2.09 46.79
CA VAL A 20 2.28 -1.99 48.20
C VAL A 20 0.78 -2.26 48.19
N GLY A 21 0.29 -3.11 49.10
CA GLY A 21 -1.14 -3.27 49.36
C GLY A 21 -1.50 -2.70 50.72
N CYS A 22 -2.65 -2.04 50.82
CA CYS A 22 -3.26 -1.72 52.11
C CYS A 22 -4.78 -1.88 52.04
N LYS A 23 -5.41 -2.01 53.20
CA LYS A 23 -6.72 -2.63 53.41
C LYS A 23 -7.82 -1.57 53.66
N GLU A 24 -9.07 -2.06 53.70
CA GLU A 24 -10.11 -1.66 54.68
C GLU A 24 -11.36 -0.87 54.17
N LYS A 25 -12.47 -1.62 54.01
CA LYS A 25 -13.90 -1.29 54.28
C LYS A 25 -14.71 -0.27 53.42
N ALA A 26 -15.63 -0.87 52.65
CA ALA A 26 -17.11 -0.81 52.82
C ALA A 26 -17.92 0.43 52.33
N ASN A 27 -18.72 0.28 51.25
CA ASN A 27 -20.09 -0.28 51.26
C ASN A 27 -21.03 0.31 50.15
N THR A 28 -22.00 -0.49 49.72
CA THR A 28 -23.26 -0.17 48.97
C THR A 28 -23.25 0.96 47.92
N ALA A 29 -23.24 0.55 46.65
CA ALA A 29 -24.45 0.66 45.80
C ALA A 29 -24.41 -0.46 44.75
N ALA A 30 -25.53 -1.16 44.53
CA ALA A 30 -25.62 -2.23 43.54
C ALA A 30 -26.49 -1.80 42.36
N ASN A 31 -26.08 -2.15 41.14
CA ASN A 31 -26.98 -2.32 40.01
C ASN A 31 -26.46 -3.46 39.11
N GLU A 32 -27.33 -4.01 38.29
CA GLU A 32 -27.22 -5.36 37.75
C GLU A 32 -26.46 -5.44 36.43
N THR A 33 -25.73 -6.53 36.22
CA THR A 33 -25.63 -7.22 34.91
C THR A 33 -25.27 -8.67 35.17
N THR A 34 -26.09 -9.60 34.68
CA THR A 34 -25.95 -11.03 34.95
C THR A 34 -25.00 -11.75 33.99
N THR A 35 -24.41 -12.82 34.51
CA THR A 35 -23.67 -13.85 33.77
C THR A 35 -24.49 -14.48 32.65
N SER A 36 -23.87 -14.69 31.48
CA SER A 36 -23.88 -16.01 30.82
C SER A 36 -22.82 -16.11 29.72
N THR A 37 -22.16 -17.26 29.60
CA THR A 37 -21.26 -17.60 28.48
C THR A 37 -21.24 -19.12 28.27
N ALA A 38 -21.17 -19.55 27.00
CA ALA A 38 -21.17 -20.95 26.52
C ALA A 38 -22.52 -21.72 26.69
N PRO A 39 -22.75 -22.85 25.98
CA PRO A 39 -22.31 -23.19 24.61
C PRO A 39 -23.42 -23.81 23.71
N VAL A 40 -23.31 -23.62 22.38
CA VAL A 40 -24.04 -24.38 21.32
C VAL A 40 -23.06 -24.48 20.14
N ALA A 41 -22.56 -25.61 19.62
CA ALA A 41 -23.08 -26.95 19.29
C ALA A 41 -23.52 -27.09 17.81
N ASN A 42 -23.14 -28.20 17.16
CA ASN A 42 -23.23 -28.40 15.71
C ASN A 42 -24.51 -29.12 15.27
N LYS A 43 -25.04 -28.78 14.08
CA LYS A 43 -25.64 -29.66 13.04
C LYS A 43 -25.86 -28.82 11.75
N GLU A 44 -25.45 -29.24 10.55
CA GLU A 44 -26.01 -30.32 9.69
C GLU A 44 -27.41 -29.92 9.19
N GLU A 45 -27.56 -29.39 7.97
CA GLU A 45 -27.83 -30.09 6.68
C GLU A 45 -27.86 -29.03 5.52
N ASN A 46 -27.90 -29.26 4.19
CA ASN A 46 -27.57 -30.31 3.17
C ASN A 46 -27.92 -29.67 1.77
N PRO A 47 -27.95 -30.35 0.59
CA PRO A 47 -27.11 -31.41 0.02
C PRO A 47 -26.40 -31.00 -1.30
N THR A 48 -25.45 -31.82 -1.76
CA THR A 48 -24.92 -31.78 -3.14
C THR A 48 -25.67 -32.81 -4.02
N PRO A 49 -26.23 -32.43 -5.19
CA PRO A 49 -26.75 -33.40 -6.14
C PRO A 49 -25.61 -34.00 -6.98
N ALA A 50 -25.26 -35.26 -6.73
CA ALA A 50 -24.55 -36.08 -7.71
C ALA A 50 -25.55 -36.59 -8.76
N PRO A 51 -25.19 -36.65 -10.06
CA PRO A 51 -26.03 -37.27 -11.07
C PRO A 51 -25.99 -38.80 -10.94
N GLU A 52 -27.08 -39.40 -10.47
CA GLU A 52 -27.27 -40.85 -10.56
C GLU A 52 -27.40 -41.30 -12.01
N ASN A 53 -26.80 -42.45 -12.34
CA ASN A 53 -26.87 -43.07 -13.66
C ASN A 53 -27.73 -44.34 -13.58
N VAL A 54 -28.96 -44.29 -14.08
CA VAL A 54 -29.89 -45.44 -14.09
C VAL A 54 -30.61 -45.55 -15.43
N THR A 55 -30.30 -46.65 -16.14
CA THR A 55 -31.17 -47.36 -17.10
C THR A 55 -31.73 -46.60 -18.31
N THR A 56 -31.20 -46.94 -19.49
CA THR A 56 -31.93 -47.85 -20.40
C THR A 56 -31.00 -48.93 -20.93
N ALA A 57 -31.54 -50.14 -21.10
CA ALA A 57 -30.91 -51.19 -21.89
C ALA A 57 -31.68 -51.33 -23.20
N ASP A 58 -30.98 -51.30 -24.33
CA ASP A 58 -31.46 -51.85 -25.61
C ASP A 58 -30.30 -52.69 -26.18
N THR A 59 -30.64 -53.89 -26.63
CA THR A 59 -29.68 -54.89 -27.11
C THR A 59 -29.98 -55.19 -28.57
N THR A 60 -29.61 -54.26 -29.45
CA THR A 60 -29.72 -54.44 -30.90
C THR A 60 -28.35 -54.29 -31.56
N SER A 61 -27.89 -55.36 -32.22
CA SER A 61 -26.60 -55.40 -32.91
C SER A 61 -26.50 -54.40 -34.06
N GLN A 62 -25.37 -53.68 -34.13
CA GLN A 62 -24.85 -53.20 -35.40
C GLN A 62 -23.31 -53.13 -35.37
N LEU A 63 -22.70 -53.51 -36.49
CA LEU A 63 -21.27 -53.77 -36.62
C LEU A 63 -20.56 -52.66 -37.41
N VAL A 64 -19.25 -52.51 -37.14
CA VAL A 64 -18.22 -51.91 -38.00
C VAL A 64 -18.42 -50.48 -38.55
N ALA A 65 -18.06 -49.49 -37.73
CA ALA A 65 -17.33 -48.30 -38.20
C ALA A 65 -16.54 -47.65 -37.05
N ALA A 66 -15.28 -48.06 -36.84
CA ALA A 66 -14.41 -47.47 -35.82
C ALA A 66 -13.87 -46.10 -36.27
N ALA A 67 -14.68 -45.05 -36.11
CA ALA A 67 -14.25 -43.68 -36.33
C ALA A 67 -13.34 -43.22 -35.18
N GLU A 68 -12.03 -43.31 -35.37
CA GLU A 68 -11.03 -42.78 -34.45
C GLU A 68 -11.23 -41.27 -34.27
N LYS A 69 -11.75 -40.85 -33.11
CA LYS A 69 -11.77 -39.43 -32.74
C LYS A 69 -10.31 -38.96 -32.65
N PRO A 70 -9.86 -37.99 -33.45
CA PRO A 70 -8.48 -37.51 -33.37
C PRO A 70 -8.25 -36.93 -31.98
N ALA A 71 -7.29 -37.49 -31.25
CA ALA A 71 -6.94 -37.03 -29.92
C ALA A 71 -6.55 -35.56 -29.98
N THR A 72 -7.32 -34.68 -29.35
CA THR A 72 -7.04 -33.25 -29.29
C THR A 72 -5.76 -33.04 -28.49
N ALA A 73 -4.64 -32.91 -29.19
CA ALA A 73 -3.34 -32.68 -28.59
C ALA A 73 -3.41 -31.45 -27.66
N SER A 74 -3.16 -31.67 -26.37
CA SER A 74 -3.15 -30.60 -25.38
C SER A 74 -2.07 -29.59 -25.76
N LYS A 75 -2.48 -28.37 -26.12
CA LYS A 75 -1.56 -27.24 -26.19
C LYS A 75 -1.12 -26.93 -24.78
N GLY A 76 0.06 -27.42 -24.40
CA GLY A 76 0.66 -27.16 -23.10
C GLY A 76 0.72 -25.66 -22.84
N GLN A 77 0.14 -25.21 -21.74
CA GLN A 77 0.00 -23.80 -21.41
C GLN A 77 1.39 -23.16 -21.28
N LYS A 78 1.59 -22.04 -21.98
CA LYS A 78 2.85 -21.31 -22.00
C LYS A 78 2.85 -20.23 -20.93
N PHE A 79 3.50 -20.54 -19.82
CA PHE A 79 3.73 -19.60 -18.72
C PHE A 79 5.00 -18.78 -18.95
N GLY A 80 4.96 -17.52 -18.54
CA GLY A 80 6.11 -16.63 -18.43
C GLY A 80 6.10 -15.86 -17.12
N TYR A 81 7.21 -15.22 -16.77
CA TYR A 81 7.29 -14.34 -15.61
C TYR A 81 8.14 -13.08 -15.88
N ILE A 82 7.90 -12.03 -15.11
CA ILE A 82 8.68 -10.80 -15.10
C ILE A 82 8.69 -10.20 -13.70
N ASN A 83 9.70 -9.42 -13.33
CA ASN A 83 9.66 -8.55 -12.16
C ASN A 83 9.29 -7.13 -12.61
N SER A 84 8.04 -6.69 -12.37
CA SER A 84 7.59 -5.37 -12.80
C SER A 84 8.35 -4.22 -12.09
N ALA A 85 8.74 -4.42 -10.83
CA ALA A 85 9.49 -3.43 -10.06
C ALA A 85 10.90 -3.23 -10.63
N ASP A 86 11.57 -4.29 -11.10
CA ASP A 86 12.87 -4.17 -11.77
C ASP A 86 12.75 -3.58 -13.18
N LEU A 87 11.67 -3.89 -13.91
CA LEU A 87 11.35 -3.26 -15.18
C LEU A 87 11.20 -1.73 -15.02
N LEU A 88 10.49 -1.28 -13.98
CA LEU A 88 10.35 0.14 -13.67
C LEU A 88 11.71 0.78 -13.32
N LYS A 89 12.58 0.12 -12.53
CA LYS A 89 13.93 0.64 -12.19
C LYS A 89 14.81 0.89 -13.42
N ILE A 90 14.64 0.15 -14.50
CA ILE A 90 15.41 0.35 -15.75
C ILE A 90 14.75 1.34 -16.72
N MET A 91 13.45 1.62 -16.60
CA MET A 91 12.77 2.61 -17.43
C MET A 91 13.30 4.05 -17.19
N PRO A 92 13.80 4.75 -18.22
CA PRO A 92 14.29 6.13 -18.05
C PRO A 92 13.17 7.13 -17.72
N GLU A 93 11.92 6.79 -18.08
CA GLU A 93 10.73 7.54 -17.70
C GLU A 93 10.45 7.47 -16.18
N ALA A 94 10.62 6.29 -15.55
CA ALA A 94 10.45 6.15 -14.10
C ALA A 94 11.47 7.00 -13.34
N LYS A 95 12.75 6.96 -13.74
CA LYS A 95 13.81 7.80 -13.15
C LYS A 95 13.52 9.31 -13.26
N LYS A 96 12.87 9.74 -14.34
CA LYS A 96 12.39 11.13 -14.50
C LYS A 96 11.18 11.44 -13.61
N ALA A 97 10.25 10.49 -13.45
CA ALA A 97 9.14 10.61 -12.51
C ALA A 97 9.61 10.70 -11.05
N ASP A 98 10.54 9.84 -10.62
CA ASP A 98 11.17 9.92 -9.29
C ASP A 98 11.86 11.26 -9.08
N ALA A 99 12.66 11.73 -10.04
CA ALA A 99 13.32 13.03 -9.95
C ALA A 99 12.32 14.20 -9.85
N SER A 100 11.21 14.15 -10.61
CA SER A 100 10.14 15.15 -10.57
C SER A 100 9.38 15.13 -9.23
N LEU A 101 9.06 13.94 -8.72
CA LEU A 101 8.39 13.78 -7.43
C LEU A 101 9.29 14.25 -6.28
N ASN A 102 10.56 13.88 -6.27
CA ASN A 102 11.54 14.31 -5.27
C ASN A 102 11.86 15.82 -5.36
N ALA A 103 11.70 16.46 -6.52
CA ALA A 103 11.75 17.92 -6.63
C ALA A 103 10.48 18.57 -6.06
N TYR A 104 9.31 17.99 -6.31
CA TYR A 104 8.02 18.48 -5.82
C TYR A 104 7.89 18.37 -4.29
N VAL A 105 8.30 17.24 -3.70
CA VAL A 105 8.37 17.02 -2.24
C VAL A 105 9.24 18.09 -1.58
N ARG A 106 10.47 18.32 -2.08
CA ARG A 106 11.34 19.40 -1.59
C ARG A 106 10.76 20.80 -1.79
N GLY A 107 9.93 21.00 -2.82
CA GLY A 107 9.15 22.23 -3.00
C GLY A 107 8.14 22.45 -1.87
N LEU A 108 7.45 21.39 -1.43
CA LEU A 108 6.49 21.45 -0.31
C LEU A 108 7.20 21.60 1.04
N GLU A 109 8.31 20.89 1.26
CA GLU A 109 9.16 21.02 2.46
C GLU A 109 9.68 22.45 2.65
N ASN A 110 10.16 23.08 1.57
CA ASN A 110 10.64 24.47 1.60
C ASN A 110 9.51 25.47 1.90
N GLN A 111 8.29 25.23 1.40
CA GLN A 111 7.12 26.07 1.74
C GLN A 111 6.72 25.91 3.20
N PHE A 112 6.63 24.67 3.70
CA PHE A 112 6.30 24.40 5.11
C PHE A 112 7.35 24.97 6.07
N GLY A 113 8.64 24.78 5.78
CA GLY A 113 9.74 25.37 6.55
C GLY A 113 9.75 26.90 6.50
N SER A 114 9.14 27.54 5.50
CA SER A 114 8.94 28.99 5.45
C SER A 114 7.82 29.43 6.40
N LEU A 115 6.67 28.76 6.37
CA LEU A 115 5.59 28.99 7.36
C LEU A 115 6.08 28.80 8.80
N GLN A 116 6.92 27.79 9.05
CA GLN A 116 7.50 27.55 10.37
C GLN A 116 8.42 28.69 10.85
N ARG A 117 9.24 29.27 9.96
CA ARG A 117 10.07 30.44 10.28
C ARG A 117 9.22 31.69 10.51
N ASP A 118 8.19 31.91 9.70
CA ASP A 118 7.27 33.03 9.86
C ASP A 118 6.51 32.93 11.20
N TYR A 119 6.02 31.74 11.56
CA TYR A 119 5.40 31.47 12.86
C TYR A 119 6.35 31.75 14.03
N GLN A 120 7.56 31.20 14.00
CA GLN A 120 8.59 31.45 15.02
C GLN A 120 8.91 32.95 15.17
N LYS A 121 8.98 33.68 14.04
CA LYS A 121 9.18 35.12 14.06
C LYS A 121 8.00 35.86 14.67
N GLN A 122 6.76 35.55 14.30
CA GLN A 122 5.59 36.24 14.88
C GLN A 122 5.46 36.00 16.39
N ILE A 123 5.80 34.81 16.88
CA ILE A 123 5.90 34.48 18.31
C ILE A 123 6.97 35.35 18.99
N ALA A 124 8.18 35.44 18.43
CA ALA A 124 9.27 36.24 19.00
C ALA A 124 8.96 37.75 18.99
N ASP A 125 8.45 38.27 17.86
CA ASP A 125 7.98 39.66 17.73
C ASP A 125 6.90 39.98 18.77
N TYR A 126 5.95 39.05 19.01
CA TYR A 126 4.91 39.19 20.03
C TYR A 126 5.51 39.25 21.44
N GLN A 127 6.33 38.27 21.82
CA GLN A 127 6.94 38.18 23.15
C GLN A 127 7.80 39.39 23.49
N ALA A 128 8.49 39.97 22.49
CA ALA A 128 9.30 41.18 22.66
C ALA A 128 8.47 42.46 22.87
N GLN A 129 7.21 42.50 22.41
CA GLN A 129 6.40 43.72 22.32
C GLN A 129 5.07 43.68 23.09
N GLU A 130 4.67 42.53 23.65
CA GLU A 130 3.39 42.28 24.33
C GLU A 130 3.02 43.37 25.37
N LYS A 131 4.01 43.83 26.13
CA LYS A 131 3.89 44.84 27.20
C LYS A 131 3.79 46.28 26.69
N THR A 132 4.13 46.53 25.43
CA THR A 132 4.07 47.85 24.78
C THR A 132 2.98 47.94 23.71
N MET A 133 2.35 46.82 23.35
CA MET A 133 1.21 46.77 22.42
C MET A 133 -0.09 47.20 23.11
N VAL A 134 -0.84 48.07 22.44
CA VAL A 134 -2.27 48.30 22.74
C VAL A 134 -3.09 47.05 22.38
N ASP A 135 -4.19 46.82 23.09
CA ASP A 135 -4.91 45.54 23.05
C ASP A 135 -5.41 45.14 21.65
N ALA A 136 -5.82 46.11 20.83
CA ALA A 136 -6.22 45.88 19.44
C ALA A 136 -5.07 45.29 18.59
N VAL A 137 -3.83 45.79 18.77
CA VAL A 137 -2.64 45.28 18.08
C VAL A 137 -2.25 43.91 18.64
N ARG A 138 -2.34 43.72 19.96
CA ARG A 138 -2.09 42.41 20.60
C ARG A 138 -3.03 41.35 20.03
N GLN A 139 -4.33 41.65 19.93
CA GLN A 139 -5.34 40.74 19.40
C GLN A 139 -5.11 40.41 17.91
N THR A 140 -4.71 41.40 17.09
CA THR A 140 -4.34 41.17 15.68
C THR A 140 -3.11 40.25 15.55
N LYS A 141 -2.10 40.43 16.40
CA LYS A 141 -0.92 39.55 16.44
C LYS A 141 -1.26 38.13 16.88
N ILE A 142 -2.06 37.96 17.94
CA ILE A 142 -2.55 36.64 18.40
C ILE A 142 -3.30 35.94 17.27
N LYS A 143 -4.25 36.62 16.61
CA LYS A 143 -4.98 36.05 15.46
C LYS A 143 -4.02 35.62 14.34
N THR A 144 -3.03 36.45 14.01
CA THR A 144 -2.03 36.14 12.97
C THR A 144 -1.22 34.88 13.29
N ILE A 145 -0.89 34.66 14.57
CA ILE A 145 -0.19 33.47 15.06
C ILE A 145 -1.08 32.23 14.94
N THR A 146 -2.34 32.30 15.36
CA THR A 146 -3.32 31.21 15.24
C THR A 146 -3.63 30.88 13.76
N ASP A 147 -3.77 31.89 12.90
CA ASP A 147 -3.98 31.72 11.46
C ASP A 147 -2.79 30.98 10.81
N LEU A 148 -1.55 31.30 11.24
CA LEU A 148 -0.34 30.61 10.79
C LEU A 148 -0.28 29.15 11.27
N GLU A 149 -0.65 28.88 12.53
CA GLU A 149 -0.71 27.53 13.07
C GLU A 149 -1.70 26.65 12.30
N GLN A 150 -2.93 27.14 12.10
CA GLN A 150 -3.96 26.47 11.29
C GLN A 150 -3.47 26.24 9.85
N LYS A 151 -2.82 27.24 9.26
CA LYS A 151 -2.23 27.12 7.91
C LYS A 151 -1.11 26.08 7.84
N MET A 152 -0.29 25.92 8.88
CA MET A 152 0.71 24.86 8.96
C MET A 152 0.06 23.48 9.03
N GLN A 153 -0.93 23.28 9.92
CA GLN A 153 -1.68 22.02 10.02
C GLN A 153 -2.34 21.65 8.68
N GLN A 154 -3.03 22.59 8.04
CA GLN A 154 -3.65 22.39 6.73
C GLN A 154 -2.63 22.17 5.61
N SER A 155 -1.45 22.80 5.67
CA SER A 155 -0.34 22.58 4.74
C SER A 155 0.24 21.18 4.86
N GLN A 156 0.29 20.59 6.07
CA GLN A 156 0.81 19.24 6.27
C GLN A 156 -0.12 18.17 5.66
N VAL A 157 -1.42 18.29 5.90
CA VAL A 157 -2.43 17.37 5.33
C VAL A 157 -2.50 17.51 3.81
N SER A 158 -2.58 18.74 3.30
CA SER A 158 -2.68 18.97 1.85
C SER A 158 -1.38 18.62 1.10
N ALA A 159 -0.21 18.70 1.73
CA ALA A 159 1.05 18.22 1.13
C ALA A 159 1.05 16.70 0.93
N GLN A 160 0.55 15.91 1.88
CA GLN A 160 0.45 14.45 1.73
C GLN A 160 -0.47 14.05 0.57
N GLN A 161 -1.66 14.69 0.48
CA GLN A 161 -2.59 14.48 -0.62
C GLN A 161 -1.99 14.87 -1.98
N GLN A 162 -1.32 16.02 -2.04
CA GLN A 162 -0.62 16.50 -3.24
C GLN A 162 0.50 15.54 -3.68
N ILE A 163 1.30 15.01 -2.75
CA ILE A 163 2.37 14.04 -3.05
C ILE A 163 1.78 12.74 -3.62
N ALA A 164 0.67 12.24 -3.06
CA ALA A 164 -0.03 11.06 -3.56
C ALA A 164 -0.55 11.27 -5.00
N GLN A 165 -1.29 12.36 -5.24
CA GLN A 165 -1.80 12.73 -6.57
C GLN A 165 -0.67 12.97 -7.59
N LYS A 166 0.44 13.59 -7.16
CA LYS A 166 1.60 13.82 -8.02
C LYS A 166 2.33 12.52 -8.35
N ARG A 167 2.44 11.58 -7.41
CA ARG A 167 2.97 10.24 -7.65
C ARG A 167 2.10 9.48 -8.65
N GLU A 168 0.79 9.44 -8.44
CA GLU A 168 -0.13 8.73 -9.34
C GLU A 168 -0.08 9.30 -10.77
N SER A 169 -0.23 10.61 -10.93
CA SER A 169 -0.21 11.26 -12.25
C SER A 169 1.12 11.11 -13.00
N LEU A 170 2.25 10.97 -12.30
CA LEU A 170 3.56 10.70 -12.91
C LEU A 170 3.74 9.21 -13.25
N PHE A 171 3.36 8.29 -12.35
CA PHE A 171 3.65 6.86 -12.52
C PHE A 171 2.60 6.09 -13.32
N LYS A 172 1.31 6.48 -13.29
CA LYS A 172 0.25 5.81 -14.05
C LYS A 172 0.57 5.63 -15.55
N PRO A 173 0.95 6.67 -16.33
CA PRO A 173 1.24 6.48 -17.75
C PRO A 173 2.46 5.57 -18.01
N ILE A 174 3.37 5.45 -17.04
CA ILE A 174 4.58 4.60 -17.10
C ILE A 174 4.19 3.14 -16.82
N LEU A 175 3.36 2.91 -15.81
CA LEU A 175 2.75 1.60 -15.50
C LEU A 175 1.93 1.11 -16.69
N ASP A 176 1.02 1.95 -17.22
CA ASP A 176 0.20 1.63 -18.38
C ASP A 176 1.06 1.31 -19.62
N LYS A 177 2.25 1.93 -19.76
CA LYS A 177 3.21 1.65 -20.85
C LYS A 177 3.95 0.33 -20.66
N ALA A 178 4.41 0.03 -19.45
CA ALA A 178 5.03 -1.25 -19.11
C ALA A 178 4.03 -2.41 -19.31
N GLU A 179 2.79 -2.25 -18.84
CA GLU A 179 1.73 -3.24 -18.98
C GLU A 179 1.38 -3.52 -20.45
N ARG A 180 1.29 -2.48 -21.30
CA ARG A 180 1.10 -2.65 -22.75
C ARG A 180 2.26 -3.42 -23.41
N ALA A 181 3.51 -3.18 -23.00
CA ALA A 181 4.66 -3.91 -23.55
C ALA A 181 4.67 -5.39 -23.11
N ILE A 182 4.34 -5.68 -21.85
CA ILE A 182 4.18 -7.05 -21.35
C ILE A 182 3.06 -7.78 -22.11
N LYS A 183 1.89 -7.15 -22.27
CA LYS A 183 0.76 -7.70 -23.04
C LYS A 183 1.08 -7.92 -24.52
N ALA A 184 1.90 -7.07 -25.13
CA ALA A 184 2.37 -7.26 -26.51
C ALA A 184 3.31 -8.47 -26.62
N VAL A 185 4.33 -8.56 -25.76
CA VAL A 185 5.25 -9.71 -25.70
C VAL A 185 4.52 -11.02 -25.45
N GLY A 186 3.53 -11.03 -24.55
CA GLY A 186 2.66 -12.18 -24.29
C GLY A 186 1.95 -12.69 -25.54
N LYS A 187 1.30 -11.79 -26.30
CA LYS A 187 0.62 -12.13 -27.55
C LYS A 187 1.58 -12.60 -28.63
N GLU A 188 2.69 -11.89 -28.83
CA GLU A 188 3.66 -12.14 -29.91
C GLU A 188 4.42 -13.46 -29.73
N ASN A 189 4.61 -13.92 -28.49
CA ASN A 189 5.29 -15.17 -28.17
C ASN A 189 4.31 -16.30 -27.77
N SER A 190 3.00 -16.05 -27.84
CA SER A 190 1.94 -16.97 -27.40
C SER A 190 2.14 -17.49 -25.98
N TYR A 191 2.25 -16.59 -25.00
CA TYR A 191 2.12 -16.91 -23.58
C TYR A 191 0.64 -16.78 -23.16
N ASP A 192 0.11 -17.81 -22.52
CA ASP A 192 -1.25 -17.81 -21.97
C ASP A 192 -1.33 -16.96 -20.67
N TYR A 193 -0.25 -17.00 -19.87
CA TYR A 193 -0.13 -16.23 -18.63
C TYR A 193 1.29 -15.67 -18.48
N ILE A 194 1.38 -14.43 -17.99
CA ILE A 194 2.63 -13.83 -17.51
C ILE A 194 2.41 -13.39 -16.05
N PHE A 195 3.22 -13.92 -15.14
CA PHE A 195 3.15 -13.58 -13.72
C PHE A 195 4.14 -12.47 -13.34
N ASP A 196 3.76 -11.64 -12.37
CA ASP A 196 4.67 -10.67 -11.76
C ASP A 196 5.29 -11.22 -10.47
N THR A 197 6.61 -11.38 -10.46
CA THR A 197 7.38 -11.87 -9.32
C THR A 197 7.65 -10.79 -8.27
N SER A 198 7.35 -9.52 -8.56
CA SER A 198 7.53 -8.40 -7.60
C SER A 198 6.70 -8.54 -6.33
N SER A 199 5.65 -9.38 -6.38
CA SER A 199 4.79 -9.81 -5.28
C SER A 199 5.45 -10.73 -4.25
N GLY A 200 6.62 -11.32 -4.57
CA GLY A 200 7.35 -12.23 -3.69
C GLY A 200 6.81 -13.66 -3.62
N SER A 201 5.79 -14.03 -4.41
CA SER A 201 5.15 -15.35 -4.35
C SER A 201 5.94 -16.50 -5.01
N PHE A 202 7.10 -16.23 -5.62
CA PHE A 202 7.90 -17.21 -6.36
C PHE A 202 9.19 -17.54 -5.62
N ILE A 203 9.37 -18.82 -5.26
CA ILE A 203 10.60 -19.34 -4.63
C ILE A 203 11.62 -19.80 -5.69
N TYR A 204 11.13 -20.35 -6.81
CA TYR A 204 11.93 -20.77 -7.96
C TYR A 204 11.13 -20.58 -9.25
N ALA A 205 11.82 -20.21 -10.33
CA ALA A 205 11.32 -20.23 -11.69
C ALA A 205 12.52 -20.47 -12.64
N ASP A 206 12.34 -21.26 -13.69
CA ASP A 206 13.39 -21.50 -14.68
C ASP A 206 13.56 -20.28 -15.60
N GLU A 207 14.81 -19.85 -15.81
CA GLU A 207 15.14 -18.61 -16.53
C GLU A 207 14.59 -18.57 -17.97
N GLY A 208 14.34 -19.71 -18.61
CA GLY A 208 13.74 -19.80 -19.94
C GLY A 208 12.30 -19.25 -20.02
N HIS A 209 11.63 -19.08 -18.87
CA HIS A 209 10.31 -18.45 -18.78
C HIS A 209 10.37 -16.93 -18.52
N ASN A 210 11.55 -16.33 -18.40
CA ASN A 210 11.71 -14.90 -18.08
C ASN A 210 11.43 -14.02 -19.32
N VAL A 211 10.33 -13.26 -19.31
CA VAL A 211 9.99 -12.37 -20.44
C VAL A 211 10.65 -10.98 -20.36
N MET A 212 11.42 -10.70 -19.30
CA MET A 212 12.13 -9.41 -19.13
C MET A 212 12.98 -9.01 -20.35
N PRO A 213 13.81 -9.88 -20.98
CA PRO A 213 14.64 -9.47 -22.12
C PRO A 213 13.81 -9.04 -23.34
N LEU A 214 12.68 -9.73 -23.57
CA LEU A 214 11.75 -9.43 -24.65
C LEU A 214 11.03 -8.09 -24.40
N VAL A 215 10.60 -7.83 -23.16
CA VAL A 215 9.93 -6.56 -22.78
C VAL A 215 10.92 -5.39 -22.81
N LYS A 216 12.19 -5.59 -22.41
CA LYS A 216 13.27 -4.60 -22.58
C LYS A 216 13.47 -4.22 -24.04
N ALA A 217 13.59 -5.21 -24.93
CA ALA A 217 13.70 -4.98 -26.37
C ALA A 217 12.48 -4.23 -26.92
N LYS A 218 11.26 -4.62 -26.51
CA LYS A 218 10.00 -3.98 -26.92
C LYS A 218 9.85 -2.52 -26.47
N LEU A 219 10.52 -2.13 -25.39
CA LEU A 219 10.58 -0.75 -24.87
C LEU A 219 11.84 0.02 -25.32
N ASN A 220 12.71 -0.60 -26.13
CA ASN A 220 14.01 -0.06 -26.55
C ASN A 220 14.96 0.29 -25.38
N ILE A 221 14.88 -0.46 -24.26
CA ILE A 221 15.69 -0.26 -23.06
C ILE A 221 16.89 -1.22 -23.09
N LYS A 222 18.10 -0.68 -22.96
CA LYS A 222 19.36 -1.45 -22.88
C LYS A 222 19.52 -2.16 -21.54
#